data_AF-A0A3M5DZ30-F1
#
_entry.id   AF-A0A3M5DZ30-F1
#
_cell.length_a   1.000
_cell.length_b   1.000
_cell.length_c   1.000
_cell.angle_alpha   90.00
_cell.angle_beta   90.00
_cell.angle_gamma   90.00
#
_symmetry.space_group_name_H-M   'P 1'
#
loop_
_entity.id
_entity.type
_entity.pdbx_description
1 polymer ?
#
loop_
_entity_poly.entity_id
_entity_poly.type
_entity_poly.pdbx_seq_one_letter_code
_entity_poly.pdbx_strand_id
1 'polypeptide(L)'
;MALSLIRSLTASAARNISALKRDAKRLQKHSQLVFGTEYPLKVCQHAVAVSRGFRSLADVEHLEQRLGINKDAPFWTIRSRNDVHQGVLEALYSLDLEYTENGPIVFIGEQKHSALPALVLFLEQMSFKKRPGLILVETEALSIQDTAIFDAVKKLEIEETLDKFRSLDLRDRNLPVSLSTESRCWISAIIDVLPKDIQKEIRDKGLAHHLEISAYEHAKSRNQVFGSPDFPCIPFYSVKSAFYQLTTGSYSPPWMDDVSYGEMPKIDRQRQALEKESEKVVLPLIETLESRNFGVGVSCDHESQWRPYIVIFSRNDPASEVLAGVVRSYFSWKQDRDHRSPALYISDGETPYAPEFLTFGDHTAIVNGATEIPSGDGPGEFYGYKNSLKVIGTSDGIQFMGKRVPLG
;
A
#
# COMPACT_ATOMS: atom_id res chain seq x y z
N MET A 1 -17.02 22.36 -26.39
CA MET A 1 -16.14 22.87 -27.47
C MET A 1 -14.70 23.16 -27.01
N ALA A 2 -14.45 23.72 -25.82
CA ALA A 2 -13.07 23.98 -25.35
C ALA A 2 -12.24 22.69 -25.13
N LEU A 3 -12.86 21.64 -24.57
CA LEU A 3 -12.18 20.36 -24.29
C LEU A 3 -11.72 19.59 -25.53
N SER A 4 -12.46 19.65 -26.65
CA SER A 4 -12.04 19.00 -27.90
C SER A 4 -10.84 19.70 -28.55
N LEU A 5 -10.75 21.02 -28.39
CA LEU A 5 -9.63 21.85 -28.82
C LEU A 5 -8.38 21.59 -27.97
N ILE A 6 -8.55 21.46 -26.64
CA ILE A 6 -7.46 21.06 -25.73
C ILE A 6 -6.98 19.66 -26.08
N ARG A 7 -7.88 18.67 -26.27
CA ARG A 7 -7.51 17.30 -26.67
C ARG A 7 -6.75 17.26 -28.00
N SER A 8 -7.16 18.05 -29.00
CA SER A 8 -6.47 18.10 -30.30
C SER A 8 -5.08 18.76 -30.21
N LEU A 9 -4.94 19.82 -29.40
CA LEU A 9 -3.66 20.46 -29.10
C LEU A 9 -2.71 19.51 -28.36
N THR A 10 -3.19 18.80 -27.33
CA THR A 10 -2.41 17.80 -26.61
C THR A 10 -1.94 16.68 -27.53
N ALA A 11 -2.82 16.16 -28.40
CA ALA A 11 -2.48 15.12 -29.37
C ALA A 11 -1.47 15.60 -30.44
N SER A 12 -1.52 16.88 -30.82
CA SER A 12 -0.57 17.50 -31.75
C SER A 12 0.80 17.68 -31.08
N ALA A 13 0.83 18.23 -29.86
CA ALA A 13 2.05 18.36 -29.06
C ALA A 13 2.71 16.99 -28.82
N ALA A 14 1.90 15.96 -28.56
CA ALA A 14 2.40 14.61 -28.35
C ALA A 14 3.09 14.00 -29.57
N ARG A 15 2.50 14.21 -30.75
CA ARG A 15 3.07 13.77 -32.03
C ARG A 15 4.38 14.49 -32.32
N ASN A 16 4.45 15.79 -32.05
CA ASN A 16 5.66 16.60 -32.27
C ASN A 16 6.82 16.14 -31.39
N ILE A 17 6.57 15.88 -30.10
CA ILE A 17 7.58 15.33 -29.19
C ILE A 17 8.05 13.95 -29.65
N SER A 18 7.11 13.08 -30.04
CA SER A 18 7.44 11.74 -30.53
C SER A 18 8.24 11.78 -31.84
N ALA A 19 7.99 12.78 -32.70
CA ALA A 19 8.79 13.03 -33.90
C ALA A 19 10.20 13.52 -33.53
N LEU A 20 10.32 14.47 -32.59
CA LEU A 20 11.60 14.97 -32.07
C LEU A 20 12.48 13.82 -31.56
N LYS A 21 11.94 12.90 -30.75
CA LYS A 21 12.70 11.74 -30.25
C LYS A 21 13.16 10.80 -31.37
N ARG A 22 12.32 10.59 -32.39
CA ARG A 22 12.68 9.76 -33.55
C ARG A 22 13.78 10.42 -34.38
N ASP A 23 13.66 11.72 -34.62
CA ASP A 23 14.66 12.51 -35.36
C ASP A 23 15.99 12.55 -34.59
N ALA A 24 15.97 12.70 -33.27
CA ALA A 24 17.16 12.65 -32.43
C ALA A 24 17.86 11.28 -32.48
N LYS A 25 17.12 10.17 -32.45
CA LYS A 25 17.69 8.82 -32.64
C LYS A 25 18.28 8.63 -34.04
N ARG A 26 17.61 9.17 -35.07
CA ARG A 26 18.12 9.13 -36.44
C ARG A 26 19.41 9.95 -36.57
N LEU A 27 19.45 11.13 -35.94
CA LEU A 27 20.64 11.98 -35.90
C LEU A 27 21.80 11.30 -35.17
N GLN A 28 21.55 10.67 -34.02
CA GLN A 28 22.56 9.90 -33.29
C GLN A 28 23.15 8.80 -34.17
N LYS A 29 22.29 8.02 -34.86
CA LYS A 29 22.73 6.93 -35.75
C LYS A 29 23.60 7.41 -36.92
N HIS A 30 23.40 8.64 -37.38
CA HIS A 30 24.16 9.24 -38.48
C HIS A 30 25.14 10.32 -38.01
N SER A 31 25.39 10.42 -36.71
CA SER A 31 26.19 11.52 -36.13
C SER A 31 27.61 11.55 -36.67
N GLN A 32 28.25 10.39 -36.83
CA GLN A 32 29.56 10.26 -37.46
C GLN A 32 29.58 10.80 -38.90
N LEU A 33 28.51 10.58 -39.67
CA LEU A 33 28.41 11.01 -41.06
C LEU A 33 28.10 12.51 -41.18
N VAL A 34 27.29 13.05 -40.28
CA VAL A 34 26.85 14.46 -40.31
C VAL A 34 27.88 15.39 -39.67
N PHE A 35 28.51 14.96 -38.58
CA PHE A 35 29.39 15.81 -37.77
C PHE A 35 30.85 15.36 -37.76
N GLY A 36 31.19 14.23 -38.41
CA GLY A 36 32.53 13.67 -38.39
C GLY A 36 32.92 12.95 -37.08
N THR A 37 32.04 12.95 -36.08
CA THR A 37 32.24 12.32 -34.76
C THR A 37 30.94 11.75 -34.21
N GLU A 38 31.01 10.62 -33.51
CA GLU A 38 29.85 10.04 -32.82
C GLU A 38 29.45 10.89 -31.61
N TYR A 39 28.17 11.26 -31.54
CA TYR A 39 27.61 12.02 -30.42
C TYR A 39 26.64 11.18 -29.59
N PRO A 40 26.66 11.34 -28.25
CA PRO A 40 25.68 10.70 -27.37
C PRO A 40 24.24 11.12 -27.69
N LEU A 41 23.27 10.23 -27.42
CA LEU A 41 21.85 10.49 -27.69
C LEU A 41 21.35 11.78 -27.02
N LYS A 42 21.76 12.08 -25.79
CA LYS A 42 21.37 13.31 -25.07
C LYS A 42 21.79 14.59 -25.82
N VAL A 43 22.98 14.60 -26.43
CA VAL A 43 23.47 15.74 -27.21
C VAL A 43 22.64 15.91 -28.48
N CYS A 44 22.33 14.81 -29.16
CA CYS A 44 21.46 14.83 -30.33
C CYS A 44 20.02 15.26 -29.99
N GLN A 45 19.48 14.81 -28.86
CA GLN A 45 18.16 15.23 -28.37
C GLN A 45 18.12 16.74 -28.06
N HIS A 46 19.17 17.27 -27.45
CA HIS A 46 19.30 18.71 -27.20
C HIS A 46 19.37 19.51 -28.51
N ALA A 47 20.19 19.07 -29.47
CA ALA A 47 20.31 19.73 -30.77
C ALA A 47 18.98 19.75 -31.55
N VAL A 48 18.24 18.65 -31.56
CA VAL A 48 16.92 18.58 -32.21
C VAL A 48 15.87 19.38 -31.43
N ALA A 49 15.94 19.45 -30.10
CA ALA A 49 15.06 20.30 -29.30
C ALA A 49 15.24 21.79 -29.64
N VAL A 50 16.49 22.26 -29.67
CA VAL A 50 16.81 23.64 -30.03
C VAL A 50 16.40 23.95 -31.47
N SER A 51 16.65 23.04 -32.42
CA SER A 51 16.25 23.25 -33.83
C SER A 51 14.73 23.31 -34.04
N ARG A 52 13.95 22.70 -33.14
CA ARG A 52 12.49 22.75 -33.13
C ARG A 52 11.92 23.94 -32.35
N GLY A 53 12.78 24.84 -31.83
CA GLY A 53 12.39 26.09 -31.18
C GLY A 53 12.21 26.01 -29.66
N PHE A 54 12.61 24.91 -29.01
CA PHE A 54 12.68 24.84 -27.54
C PHE A 54 13.97 25.49 -27.04
N ARG A 55 13.98 26.08 -25.84
CA ARG A 55 15.20 26.72 -25.30
C ARG A 55 16.19 25.66 -24.82
N SER A 56 15.69 24.51 -24.39
CA SER A 56 16.50 23.42 -23.89
C SER A 56 15.81 22.07 -24.04
N LEU A 57 16.56 20.99 -23.83
CA LEU A 57 16.00 19.64 -23.68
C LEU A 57 15.10 19.54 -22.44
N ALA A 58 15.42 20.27 -21.36
CA ALA A 58 14.63 20.29 -20.14
C ALA A 58 13.21 20.84 -20.38
N ASP A 59 13.04 21.80 -21.30
CA ASP A 59 11.72 22.31 -21.69
C ASP A 59 10.88 21.21 -22.34
N VAL A 60 11.51 20.37 -23.17
CA VAL A 60 10.85 19.22 -23.81
C VAL A 60 10.48 18.17 -22.77
N GLU A 61 11.37 17.89 -21.81
CA GLU A 61 11.12 16.97 -20.70
C GLU A 61 9.99 17.47 -19.78
N HIS A 62 9.94 18.77 -19.48
CA HIS A 62 8.82 19.38 -18.74
C HIS A 62 7.51 19.32 -19.53
N LEU A 63 7.55 19.58 -20.84
CA LEU A 63 6.39 19.45 -21.71
C LEU A 63 5.90 17.99 -21.77
N GLU A 64 6.82 17.04 -21.85
CA GLU A 64 6.52 15.60 -21.78
C GLU A 64 5.88 15.18 -20.48
N GLN A 65 6.37 15.70 -19.35
CA GLN A 65 5.79 15.46 -18.04
C GLN A 65 4.37 16.04 -17.97
N ARG A 66 4.16 17.27 -18.45
CA ARG A 66 2.85 17.92 -18.48
C ARG A 66 1.85 17.24 -19.41
N LEU A 67 2.33 16.66 -20.50
CA LEU A 67 1.50 15.94 -21.47
C LEU A 67 1.37 14.45 -21.14
N GLY A 68 2.04 13.94 -20.10
CA GLY A 68 2.00 12.54 -19.71
C GLY A 68 2.70 11.59 -20.69
N ILE A 69 3.63 12.07 -21.52
CA ILE A 69 4.28 11.27 -22.58
C ILE A 69 5.62 10.69 -22.12
N ASN A 70 6.04 11.05 -20.91
CA ASN A 70 7.23 10.49 -20.30
C ASN A 70 7.10 8.96 -20.20
N LYS A 71 7.92 8.25 -20.99
CA LYS A 71 7.96 6.79 -21.01
C LYS A 71 8.68 6.21 -19.79
N ASP A 72 9.44 7.04 -19.09
CA ASP A 72 10.16 6.67 -17.88
C ASP A 72 9.28 6.89 -16.64
N ALA A 73 8.11 7.53 -16.80
CA ALA A 73 7.14 7.65 -15.72
C ALA A 73 6.49 6.27 -15.45
N PRO A 74 6.25 5.92 -14.18
CA PRO A 74 5.56 4.69 -13.83
C PRO A 74 4.22 4.54 -14.56
N PHE A 75 3.82 3.31 -14.87
CA PHE A 75 2.61 3.06 -15.67
C PHE A 75 1.33 3.61 -15.04
N TRP A 76 1.33 3.81 -13.73
CA TRP A 76 0.22 4.34 -12.94
C TRP A 76 0.19 5.87 -12.86
N THR A 77 1.10 6.56 -13.56
CA THR A 77 1.08 8.02 -13.65
C THR A 77 -0.11 8.47 -14.50
N ILE A 78 -0.95 9.35 -13.96
CA ILE A 78 -2.14 9.86 -14.66
C ILE A 78 -1.67 10.76 -15.81
N ARG A 79 -2.00 10.36 -17.05
CA ARG A 79 -1.65 11.10 -18.28
C ARG A 79 -2.80 11.95 -18.81
N SER A 80 -4.01 11.47 -18.59
CA SER A 80 -5.26 12.13 -18.97
C SER A 80 -6.34 11.74 -17.99
N ARG A 81 -7.27 12.66 -17.73
CA ARG A 81 -8.45 12.45 -16.89
C ARG A 81 -9.67 12.41 -17.80
N ASN A 82 -10.60 11.49 -17.53
CA ASN A 82 -11.94 11.56 -18.11
C ASN A 82 -12.76 12.63 -17.35
N ASP A 83 -13.94 12.97 -17.88
CA ASP A 83 -14.75 14.06 -17.33
C ASP A 83 -15.23 13.73 -15.90
N VAL A 84 -15.48 12.45 -15.60
CA VAL A 84 -15.83 11.96 -14.26
C VAL A 84 -14.69 12.17 -13.26
N HIS A 85 -13.48 11.74 -13.61
CA HIS A 85 -12.28 11.92 -12.79
C HIS A 85 -12.05 13.41 -12.52
N GLN A 86 -12.11 14.25 -13.55
CA GLN A 86 -11.92 15.70 -13.42
C GLN A 86 -12.96 16.33 -12.49
N GLY A 87 -14.24 15.96 -12.63
CA GLY A 87 -15.31 16.46 -11.76
C GLY A 87 -15.13 16.04 -10.30
N VAL A 88 -14.73 14.80 -10.06
CA VAL A 88 -14.43 14.30 -8.70
C VAL A 88 -13.22 15.02 -8.10
N LEU A 89 -12.16 15.25 -8.90
CA LEU A 89 -10.96 15.94 -8.45
C LEU A 89 -11.25 17.41 -8.08
N GLU A 90 -12.04 18.11 -8.90
CA GLU A 90 -12.49 19.48 -8.59
C GLU A 90 -13.31 19.53 -7.31
N ALA A 91 -14.13 18.51 -7.06
CA ALA A 91 -14.89 18.39 -5.83
C ALA A 91 -13.99 18.17 -4.61
N LEU A 92 -13.01 17.28 -4.71
CA LEU A 92 -12.01 17.03 -3.65
C LEU A 92 -11.21 18.29 -3.33
N TYR A 93 -10.72 19.01 -4.35
CA TYR A 93 -10.03 20.29 -4.16
C TYR A 93 -10.93 21.38 -3.59
N SER A 94 -12.19 21.43 -4.00
CA SER A 94 -13.15 22.39 -3.43
C SER A 94 -13.40 22.14 -1.94
N LEU A 95 -13.16 20.93 -1.46
CA LEU A 95 -13.26 20.55 -0.05
C LEU A 95 -11.92 20.57 0.69
N ASP A 96 -10.83 21.01 0.02
CA ASP A 96 -9.46 20.99 0.54
C ASP A 96 -9.07 19.60 1.11
N LEU A 97 -9.53 18.54 0.46
CA LEU A 97 -9.28 17.16 0.87
C LEU A 97 -7.97 16.64 0.29
N GLU A 98 -6.98 16.46 1.16
CA GLU A 98 -5.70 15.84 0.83
C GLU A 98 -5.30 14.85 1.91
N TYR A 99 -4.51 13.84 1.55
CA TYR A 99 -3.98 12.92 2.54
C TYR A 99 -3.11 13.67 3.55
N THR A 100 -3.34 13.40 4.84
CA THR A 100 -2.62 14.05 5.93
C THR A 100 -1.84 13.06 6.76
N GLU A 101 -0.80 13.53 7.44
CA GLU A 101 -0.10 12.77 8.48
C GLU A 101 -0.91 12.67 9.78
N ASN A 102 -1.85 13.60 9.99
CA ASN A 102 -2.62 13.71 11.23
C ASN A 102 -3.64 12.57 11.39
N GLY A 103 -4.20 12.08 10.27
CA GLY A 103 -5.18 11.02 10.30
C GLY A 103 -5.63 10.56 8.92
N PRO A 104 -6.23 9.36 8.84
CA PRO A 104 -6.79 8.87 7.60
C PRO A 104 -7.99 9.72 7.16
N ILE A 105 -8.27 9.71 5.86
CA ILE A 105 -9.54 10.23 5.34
C ILE A 105 -10.53 9.07 5.34
N VAL A 106 -11.67 9.26 5.99
CA VAL A 106 -12.70 8.24 6.15
C VAL A 106 -13.93 8.68 5.39
N PHE A 107 -14.21 7.98 4.30
CA PHE A 107 -15.41 8.15 3.51
C PHE A 107 -16.54 7.30 4.12
N ILE A 108 -17.45 7.98 4.80
CA ILE A 108 -18.65 7.44 5.43
C ILE A 108 -19.86 7.53 4.49
N GLY A 109 -20.92 6.78 4.79
CA GLY A 109 -22.10 6.64 3.93
C GLY A 109 -22.02 5.43 3.01
N GLU A 110 -22.79 5.42 1.92
CA GLU A 110 -22.88 4.26 1.03
C GLU A 110 -21.54 4.00 0.29
N GLN A 111 -21.02 2.77 0.42
CA GLN A 111 -19.74 2.35 -0.18
C GLN A 111 -19.68 2.64 -1.69
N LYS A 112 -20.79 2.41 -2.40
CA LYS A 112 -20.92 2.67 -3.85
C LYS A 112 -20.65 4.12 -4.24
N HIS A 113 -21.00 5.07 -3.38
CA HIS A 113 -20.81 6.50 -3.61
C HIS A 113 -19.48 7.01 -3.07
N SER A 114 -18.94 6.36 -2.04
CA SER A 114 -17.68 6.68 -1.38
C SER A 114 -16.44 6.10 -2.06
N ALA A 115 -16.55 4.97 -2.77
CA ALA A 115 -15.44 4.31 -3.43
C ALA A 115 -14.80 5.16 -4.55
N LEU A 116 -15.62 5.86 -5.33
CA LEU A 116 -15.16 6.69 -6.45
C LEU A 116 -14.25 7.87 -6.01
N PRO A 117 -14.67 8.76 -5.09
CA PRO A 117 -13.81 9.85 -4.62
C PRO A 117 -12.57 9.35 -3.89
N ALA A 118 -12.67 8.24 -3.13
CA ALA A 118 -11.52 7.64 -2.47
C ALA A 118 -10.48 7.10 -3.48
N LEU A 119 -10.94 6.43 -4.55
CA LEU A 119 -10.08 5.94 -5.61
C LEU A 119 -9.40 7.07 -6.39
N VAL A 120 -10.13 8.14 -6.73
CA VAL A 120 -9.55 9.31 -7.41
C VAL A 120 -8.45 9.93 -6.54
N LEU A 121 -8.72 10.15 -5.25
CA LEU A 121 -7.75 10.69 -4.32
C LEU A 121 -6.49 9.80 -4.23
N PHE A 122 -6.67 8.48 -4.14
CA PHE A 122 -5.57 7.51 -4.12
C PHE A 122 -4.69 7.58 -5.38
N LEU A 123 -5.32 7.57 -6.57
CA LEU A 123 -4.60 7.59 -7.84
C LEU A 123 -3.83 8.91 -8.04
N GLU A 124 -4.43 10.03 -7.67
CA GLU A 124 -3.78 11.34 -7.75
C GLU A 124 -2.56 11.41 -6.85
N GLN A 125 -2.64 10.93 -5.61
CA GLN A 125 -1.47 10.88 -4.73
C GLN A 125 -0.39 9.94 -5.23
N MET A 126 -0.78 8.78 -5.75
CA MET A 126 0.16 7.79 -6.29
C MET A 126 0.92 8.36 -7.50
N SER A 127 0.21 9.08 -8.37
CA SER A 127 0.75 9.79 -9.53
C SER A 127 1.66 10.96 -9.12
N PHE A 128 1.24 11.76 -8.14
CA PHE A 128 1.99 12.91 -7.62
C PHE A 128 3.31 12.47 -6.95
N LYS A 129 3.25 11.50 -6.03
CA LYS A 129 4.41 10.98 -5.31
C LYS A 129 5.31 10.10 -6.19
N LYS A 130 4.81 9.61 -7.33
CA LYS A 130 5.48 8.61 -8.21
C LYS A 130 5.93 7.37 -7.45
N ARG A 131 5.15 6.95 -6.46
CA ARG A 131 5.38 5.75 -5.66
C ARG A 131 4.25 4.75 -5.86
N PRO A 132 4.53 3.44 -5.81
CA PRO A 132 3.48 2.43 -5.88
C PRO A 132 2.58 2.52 -4.65
N GLY A 133 1.27 2.53 -4.86
CA GLY A 133 0.27 2.51 -3.78
C GLY A 133 -0.24 1.10 -3.46
N LEU A 134 -1.01 1.01 -2.37
CA LEU A 134 -1.65 -0.22 -1.93
C LEU A 134 -3.17 -0.05 -1.84
N ILE A 135 -3.92 -0.93 -2.49
CA ILE A 135 -5.36 -1.08 -2.32
C ILE A 135 -5.61 -2.35 -1.50
N LEU A 136 -6.28 -2.21 -0.36
CA LEU A 136 -6.73 -3.29 0.51
C LEU A 136 -8.24 -3.43 0.36
N VAL A 137 -8.70 -4.59 -0.10
CA VAL A 137 -10.12 -4.90 -0.31
C VAL A 137 -10.52 -6.01 0.66
N GLU A 138 -11.30 -5.65 1.66
CA GLU A 138 -11.94 -6.60 2.56
C GLU A 138 -13.31 -6.98 1.98
N THR A 139 -13.46 -8.24 1.59
CA THR A 139 -14.67 -8.70 0.90
C THR A 139 -14.83 -10.22 1.00
N GLU A 140 -16.10 -10.66 1.00
CA GLU A 140 -16.49 -12.07 0.83
C GLU A 140 -16.72 -12.43 -0.65
N ALA A 141 -16.67 -11.44 -1.54
CA ALA A 141 -16.85 -11.68 -2.97
C ALA A 141 -15.73 -12.56 -3.54
N LEU A 142 -16.07 -13.46 -4.46
CA LEU A 142 -15.09 -14.37 -5.07
C LEU A 142 -14.04 -13.64 -5.90
N SER A 143 -14.38 -12.49 -6.47
CA SER A 143 -13.50 -11.74 -7.34
C SER A 143 -13.58 -10.25 -7.05
N ILE A 144 -12.53 -9.52 -7.42
CA ILE A 144 -12.57 -8.06 -7.38
C ILE A 144 -13.66 -7.48 -8.27
N GLN A 145 -14.08 -8.19 -9.33
CA GLN A 145 -15.04 -7.64 -10.30
C GLN A 145 -16.43 -7.40 -9.70
N ASP A 146 -16.72 -8.06 -8.58
CA ASP A 146 -18.00 -8.02 -7.88
C ASP A 146 -17.99 -6.98 -6.73
N THR A 147 -16.91 -6.21 -6.59
CA THR A 147 -16.70 -5.27 -5.47
C THR A 147 -17.04 -3.83 -5.85
N ALA A 148 -17.35 -2.98 -4.86
CA ALA A 148 -17.67 -1.58 -5.11
C ALA A 148 -16.51 -0.79 -5.73
N ILE A 149 -15.26 -1.24 -5.51
CA ILE A 149 -14.08 -0.61 -6.10
C ILE A 149 -13.99 -0.85 -7.60
N PHE A 150 -14.43 -2.00 -8.09
CA PHE A 150 -14.37 -2.29 -9.53
C PHE A 150 -15.40 -1.48 -10.32
N ASP A 151 -16.57 -1.20 -9.72
CA ASP A 151 -17.54 -0.25 -10.29
C ASP A 151 -16.95 1.17 -10.42
N ALA A 152 -16.18 1.61 -9.42
CA ALA A 152 -15.47 2.89 -9.49
C ALA A 152 -14.38 2.88 -10.58
N VAL A 153 -13.64 1.78 -10.71
CA VAL A 153 -12.61 1.59 -11.76
C VAL A 153 -13.23 1.69 -13.16
N LYS A 154 -14.39 1.03 -13.39
CA LYS A 154 -15.13 1.13 -14.66
C LYS A 154 -15.54 2.55 -14.99
N LYS A 155 -16.05 3.31 -14.00
CA LYS A 155 -16.43 4.72 -14.19
C LYS A 155 -15.25 5.62 -14.55
N LEU A 156 -14.05 5.27 -14.08
CA LEU A 156 -12.82 6.00 -14.40
C LEU A 156 -12.15 5.55 -15.70
N GLU A 157 -12.62 4.47 -16.33
CA GLU A 157 -12.03 3.88 -17.55
C GLU A 157 -10.53 3.54 -17.37
N ILE A 158 -10.16 2.99 -16.20
CA ILE A 158 -8.77 2.66 -15.84
C ILE A 158 -8.51 1.16 -15.64
N GLU A 159 -9.36 0.29 -16.18
CA GLU A 159 -9.27 -1.17 -16.09
C GLU A 159 -7.87 -1.66 -16.48
N GLU A 160 -7.35 -1.22 -17.63
CA GLU A 160 -6.02 -1.59 -18.12
C GLU A 160 -4.87 -1.18 -17.18
N THR A 161 -5.08 -0.13 -16.38
CA THR A 161 -4.10 0.30 -15.38
C THR A 161 -4.18 -0.60 -14.16
N LEU A 162 -5.39 -0.94 -13.71
CA LEU A 162 -5.61 -1.85 -12.58
C LEU A 162 -5.10 -3.26 -12.90
N ASP A 163 -5.27 -3.76 -14.12
CA ASP A 163 -4.77 -5.07 -14.55
C ASP A 163 -3.24 -5.20 -14.43
N LYS A 164 -2.52 -4.07 -14.45
CA LYS A 164 -1.08 -4.02 -14.25
C LYS A 164 -0.68 -4.00 -12.78
N PHE A 165 -1.61 -3.86 -11.83
CA PHE A 165 -1.30 -3.98 -10.40
C PHE A 165 -0.94 -5.43 -10.06
N ARG A 166 -0.20 -5.64 -8.98
CA ARG A 166 -0.04 -6.98 -8.42
C ARG A 166 -1.31 -7.31 -7.65
N SER A 167 -2.13 -8.21 -8.19
CA SER A 167 -3.28 -8.76 -7.47
C SER A 167 -2.84 -9.92 -6.58
N LEU A 168 -3.16 -9.85 -5.29
CA LEU A 168 -2.96 -10.92 -4.31
C LEU A 168 -4.28 -11.22 -3.62
N ASP A 169 -4.79 -12.45 -3.79
CA ASP A 169 -5.89 -12.95 -2.97
C ASP A 169 -5.28 -13.74 -1.80
N LEU A 170 -5.32 -13.16 -0.61
CA LEU A 170 -4.71 -13.75 0.60
C LEU A 170 -5.60 -14.82 1.25
N ARG A 171 -6.81 -15.01 0.72
CA ARG A 171 -7.75 -16.06 1.15
C ARG A 171 -7.43 -17.41 0.49
N ASP A 172 -6.51 -17.45 -0.46
CA ASP A 172 -6.02 -18.68 -1.07
C ASP A 172 -5.06 -19.45 -0.18
N ARG A 173 -4.99 -20.77 -0.36
CA ARG A 173 -4.09 -21.66 0.41
C ARG A 173 -2.68 -21.79 -0.18
N ASN A 174 -2.50 -21.49 -1.46
CA ASN A 174 -1.19 -21.63 -2.11
C ASN A 174 -0.85 -20.30 -2.77
N LEU A 175 -0.22 -19.43 -1.98
CA LEU A 175 0.14 -18.10 -2.43
C LEU A 175 1.48 -18.16 -3.18
N PRO A 176 1.55 -17.81 -4.48
CA PRO A 176 2.78 -17.88 -5.28
C PRO A 176 3.70 -16.66 -5.01
N VAL A 177 3.85 -16.30 -3.74
CA VAL A 177 4.63 -15.15 -3.29
C VAL A 177 5.50 -15.53 -2.09
N SER A 178 6.55 -14.76 -1.88
CA SER A 178 7.36 -14.82 -0.67
C SER A 178 7.10 -13.58 0.17
N LEU A 179 6.58 -13.79 1.38
CA LEU A 179 6.32 -12.75 2.37
C LEU A 179 7.39 -12.78 3.46
N SER A 180 8.04 -11.65 3.69
CA SER A 180 9.06 -11.47 4.73
C SER A 180 9.07 -10.00 5.12
N THR A 181 8.90 -9.71 6.41
CA THR A 181 8.85 -8.36 6.97
C THR A 181 9.58 -8.34 8.31
N GLU A 182 9.71 -7.17 8.93
CA GLU A 182 10.32 -7.03 10.25
C GLU A 182 9.58 -7.87 11.31
N SER A 183 10.31 -8.34 12.33
CA SER A 183 9.72 -9.15 13.40
C SER A 183 8.53 -8.44 14.07
N ARG A 184 8.65 -7.14 14.36
CA ARG A 184 7.52 -6.35 14.90
C ARG A 184 6.29 -6.36 14.01
N CYS A 185 6.45 -6.24 12.69
CA CYS A 185 5.31 -6.19 11.78
C CYS A 185 4.57 -7.53 11.75
N TRP A 186 5.31 -8.64 11.80
CA TRP A 186 4.73 -9.96 11.96
C TRP A 186 3.98 -10.11 13.29
N ILE A 187 4.63 -9.76 14.40
CA ILE A 187 4.06 -9.94 15.73
C ILE A 187 2.84 -9.04 15.94
N SER A 188 2.90 -7.76 15.55
CA SER A 188 1.75 -6.86 15.59
C SER A 188 0.60 -7.39 14.74
N ALA A 189 0.84 -7.76 13.47
CA ALA A 189 -0.22 -8.27 12.60
C ALA A 189 -0.89 -9.53 13.18
N ILE A 190 -0.15 -10.43 13.81
CA ILE A 190 -0.70 -11.63 14.46
C ILE A 190 -1.50 -11.26 15.71
N ILE A 191 -1.02 -10.34 16.54
CA ILE A 191 -1.72 -9.94 17.77
C ILE A 191 -3.01 -9.17 17.45
N ASP A 192 -2.97 -8.30 16.45
CA ASP A 192 -4.07 -7.42 16.06
C ASP A 192 -5.36 -8.19 15.69
N VAL A 193 -5.24 -9.42 15.19
CA VAL A 193 -6.40 -10.27 14.84
C VAL A 193 -6.91 -11.12 16.00
N LEU A 194 -6.20 -11.18 17.13
CA LEU A 194 -6.59 -12.01 18.27
C LEU A 194 -7.73 -11.37 19.08
N PRO A 195 -8.53 -12.17 19.79
CA PRO A 195 -9.49 -11.68 20.79
C PRO A 195 -8.86 -10.69 21.80
N LYS A 196 -9.63 -9.68 22.22
CA LYS A 196 -9.15 -8.57 23.06
C LYS A 196 -8.62 -9.01 24.43
N ASP A 197 -9.18 -10.06 25.00
CA ASP A 197 -8.72 -10.72 26.21
C ASP A 197 -7.31 -11.30 26.03
N ILE A 198 -7.05 -11.98 24.90
CA ILE A 198 -5.74 -12.52 24.55
C ILE A 198 -4.75 -11.39 24.24
N GLN A 199 -5.17 -10.35 23.50
CA GLN A 199 -4.34 -9.17 23.26
C GLN A 199 -3.90 -8.52 24.58
N LYS A 200 -4.82 -8.40 25.54
CA LYS A 200 -4.55 -7.83 26.87
C LYS A 200 -3.59 -8.72 27.66
N GLU A 201 -3.80 -10.04 27.65
CA GLU A 201 -2.88 -10.99 28.30
C GLU A 201 -1.45 -10.86 27.75
N ILE A 202 -1.30 -10.85 26.42
CA ILE A 202 0.01 -10.71 25.75
C ILE A 202 0.68 -9.39 26.12
N ARG A 203 -0.10 -8.31 26.25
CA ARG A 203 0.38 -6.98 26.64
C ARG A 203 0.80 -6.94 28.11
N ASP A 204 -0.04 -7.40 29.02
CA ASP A 204 0.17 -7.38 30.47
C ASP A 204 1.37 -8.25 30.86
N LYS A 205 1.59 -9.36 30.15
CA LYS A 205 2.75 -10.26 30.34
C LYS A 205 4.01 -9.83 29.57
N GLY A 206 3.95 -8.76 28.76
CA GLY A 206 5.07 -8.29 27.95
C GLY A 206 5.56 -9.30 26.90
N LEU A 207 4.67 -10.17 26.42
CA LEU A 207 5.00 -11.26 25.51
C LEU A 207 5.22 -10.79 24.06
N ALA A 208 4.59 -9.69 23.65
CA ALA A 208 4.75 -9.13 22.30
C ALA A 208 6.24 -8.82 22.01
N HIS A 209 6.87 -8.01 22.87
CA HIS A 209 8.28 -7.65 22.72
C HIS A 209 9.22 -8.87 22.79
N HIS A 210 8.85 -9.87 23.58
CA HIS A 210 9.61 -11.11 23.67
C HIS A 210 9.55 -11.93 22.37
N LEU A 211 8.35 -12.06 21.79
CA LEU A 211 8.14 -12.72 20.51
C LEU A 211 8.93 -12.02 19.39
N GLU A 212 8.99 -10.69 19.40
CA GLU A 212 9.77 -9.90 18.44
C GLU A 212 11.26 -10.25 18.48
N ILE A 213 11.86 -10.25 19.68
CA ILE A 213 13.28 -10.58 19.89
C ILE A 213 13.55 -12.04 19.53
N SER A 214 12.72 -12.96 20.01
CA SER A 214 12.89 -14.39 19.76
C SER A 214 12.81 -14.71 18.27
N ALA A 215 11.81 -14.16 17.56
CA ALA A 215 11.66 -14.36 16.12
C ALA A 215 12.84 -13.80 15.33
N TYR A 216 13.34 -12.61 15.69
CA TYR A 216 14.51 -12.01 15.05
C TYR A 216 15.76 -12.88 15.22
N GLU A 217 16.03 -13.34 16.43
CA GLU A 217 17.21 -14.12 16.71
C GLU A 217 17.15 -15.52 16.08
N HIS A 218 15.97 -16.16 16.05
CA HIS A 218 15.73 -17.37 15.26
C HIS A 218 16.08 -17.20 13.80
N ALA A 219 15.76 -16.04 13.21
CA ALA A 219 16.15 -15.74 11.84
C ALA A 219 17.67 -15.53 11.73
N LYS A 220 18.27 -14.83 12.68
CA LYS A 220 19.70 -14.53 12.71
C LYS A 220 20.57 -15.79 12.76
N SER A 221 20.28 -16.75 13.63
CA SER A 221 21.05 -18.01 13.70
C SER A 221 20.97 -18.87 12.46
N ARG A 222 19.85 -18.77 11.74
CA ARG A 222 19.64 -19.48 10.48
C ARG A 222 20.18 -18.71 9.28
N ASN A 223 20.78 -17.53 9.50
CA ASN A 223 21.19 -16.61 8.44
C ASN A 223 20.03 -16.24 7.49
N GLN A 224 18.85 -16.01 8.06
CA GLN A 224 17.59 -15.71 7.37
C GLN A 224 17.12 -14.26 7.61
N VAL A 225 18.03 -13.37 8.00
CA VAL A 225 17.74 -11.93 8.08
C VAL A 225 18.14 -11.29 6.76
N PHE A 226 17.18 -10.63 6.11
CA PHE A 226 17.34 -9.97 4.82
C PHE A 226 16.96 -8.48 4.94
N GLY A 227 17.12 -7.71 3.86
CA GLY A 227 16.68 -6.31 3.81
C GLY A 227 17.76 -5.31 4.24
N SER A 228 17.34 -4.07 4.52
CA SER A 228 18.22 -2.99 4.97
C SER A 228 18.44 -3.08 6.48
N PRO A 229 19.53 -2.48 7.01
CA PRO A 229 19.74 -2.38 8.46
C PRO A 229 18.58 -1.71 9.20
N ASP A 230 17.91 -0.75 8.56
CA ASP A 230 16.79 0.00 9.13
C ASP A 230 15.45 -0.77 9.06
N PHE A 231 15.37 -1.83 8.26
CA PHE A 231 14.17 -2.67 8.13
C PHE A 231 14.58 -4.14 7.86
N PRO A 232 15.04 -4.86 8.91
CA PRO A 232 15.52 -6.23 8.77
C PRO A 232 14.36 -7.22 8.65
N CYS A 233 14.14 -7.70 7.43
CA CYS A 233 13.07 -8.64 7.11
C CYS A 233 13.42 -10.06 7.55
N ILE A 234 12.46 -10.74 8.17
CA ILE A 234 12.54 -12.16 8.55
C ILE A 234 11.39 -12.97 7.92
N PRO A 235 11.62 -14.25 7.60
CA PRO A 235 10.56 -15.13 7.12
C PRO A 235 9.65 -15.58 8.26
N PHE A 236 8.42 -15.97 7.93
CA PHE A 236 7.43 -16.46 8.89
C PHE A 236 7.90 -17.71 9.66
N TYR A 237 8.79 -18.53 9.10
CA TYR A 237 9.31 -19.73 9.78
C TYR A 237 9.95 -19.41 11.16
N SER A 238 10.65 -18.29 11.26
CA SER A 238 11.26 -17.85 12.52
C SER A 238 10.23 -17.30 13.51
N VAL A 239 9.18 -16.65 13.00
CA VAL A 239 8.03 -16.20 13.78
C VAL A 239 7.28 -17.40 14.35
N LYS A 240 6.96 -18.39 13.51
CA LYS A 240 6.38 -19.67 13.91
C LYS A 240 7.19 -20.30 15.04
N SER A 241 8.51 -20.39 14.88
CA SER A 241 9.41 -20.95 15.89
C SER A 241 9.29 -20.24 17.24
N ALA A 242 9.18 -18.92 17.25
CA ALA A 242 9.02 -18.12 18.46
C ALA A 242 7.67 -18.38 19.16
N PHE A 243 6.57 -18.51 18.40
CA PHE A 243 5.26 -18.83 18.97
C PHE A 243 5.21 -20.24 19.59
N TYR A 244 5.79 -21.25 18.95
CA TYR A 244 5.86 -22.60 19.53
C TYR A 244 6.76 -22.66 20.77
N GLN A 245 7.79 -21.82 20.86
CA GLN A 245 8.61 -21.73 22.07
C GLN A 245 7.84 -21.13 23.24
N LEU A 246 7.01 -20.12 22.98
CA LEU A 246 6.19 -19.46 23.98
C LEU A 246 5.24 -20.45 24.70
N THR A 247 4.71 -21.44 23.98
CA THR A 247 3.81 -22.47 24.57
C THR A 247 4.55 -23.54 25.36
N THR A 248 5.84 -23.77 25.06
CA THR A 248 6.68 -24.68 25.85
C THR A 248 7.26 -24.03 27.12
N GLY A 249 6.99 -22.74 27.36
CA GLY A 249 7.61 -21.97 28.45
C GLY A 249 9.13 -21.87 28.35
N SER A 250 9.69 -22.16 27.17
CA SER A 250 11.13 -22.14 26.89
C SER A 250 11.46 -20.83 26.17
N TYR A 251 11.91 -19.84 26.93
CA TYR A 251 11.98 -18.44 26.47
C TYR A 251 13.20 -18.10 25.62
N SER A 252 14.25 -18.91 25.63
CA SER A 252 15.43 -18.70 24.78
C SER A 252 15.65 -19.89 23.87
N PRO A 253 15.99 -19.67 22.58
CA PRO A 253 16.52 -20.75 21.76
C PRO A 253 17.73 -21.38 22.47
N PRO A 254 17.83 -22.72 22.51
CA PRO A 254 18.86 -23.40 23.31
C PRO A 254 20.30 -23.10 22.87
N TRP A 255 20.47 -22.47 21.70
CA TRP A 255 21.74 -22.09 21.10
C TRP A 255 22.08 -20.59 21.28
N MET A 256 21.22 -19.80 21.92
CA MET A 256 21.44 -18.36 22.14
C MET A 256 22.21 -18.11 23.45
N ASP A 257 23.36 -17.42 23.36
CA ASP A 257 24.19 -17.06 24.52
C ASP A 257 23.59 -15.92 25.35
N ASP A 258 23.78 -15.99 26.68
CA ASP A 258 23.38 -14.99 27.70
C ASP A 258 23.90 -13.57 27.43
N VAL A 259 24.87 -13.40 26.52
CA VAL A 259 25.49 -12.12 26.17
C VAL A 259 24.66 -11.31 25.15
N SER A 260 23.74 -11.97 24.45
CA SER A 260 22.82 -11.34 23.48
C SER A 260 21.74 -10.49 24.15
N TYR A 261 21.60 -10.59 25.48
CA TYR A 261 20.75 -9.77 26.35
C TYR A 261 21.32 -8.35 26.57
N GLY A 262 21.79 -7.70 25.50
CA GLY A 262 22.02 -6.25 25.55
C GLY A 262 20.73 -5.56 25.96
N GLU A 263 20.65 -5.13 27.22
CA GLU A 263 19.54 -4.39 27.84
C GLU A 263 18.22 -5.12 28.15
N MET A 264 18.16 -6.46 28.20
CA MET A 264 17.08 -7.07 29.01
C MET A 264 17.50 -7.11 30.48
N PRO A 265 16.74 -6.49 31.41
CA PRO A 265 17.01 -6.64 32.82
C PRO A 265 17.05 -8.13 33.17
N LYS A 266 18.01 -8.55 34.01
CA LYS A 266 18.12 -9.90 34.61
C LYS A 266 16.89 -10.34 35.44
N ILE A 267 15.77 -9.62 35.33
CA ILE A 267 14.54 -9.74 36.11
C ILE A 267 13.60 -10.79 35.52
N ASP A 268 13.77 -11.25 34.28
CA ASP A 268 12.69 -11.96 33.56
C ASP A 268 12.98 -13.37 33.03
N ARG A 269 13.76 -14.16 33.79
CA ARG A 269 13.90 -15.60 33.51
C ARG A 269 12.66 -16.43 33.92
N GLN A 270 11.66 -15.79 34.55
CA GLN A 270 10.37 -16.36 34.92
C GLN A 270 9.20 -15.52 34.38
N ARG A 271 9.17 -15.26 33.06
CA ARG A 271 7.93 -14.74 32.46
C ARG A 271 6.89 -15.87 32.39
N GLN A 272 5.63 -15.50 32.51
CA GLN A 272 4.51 -16.44 32.55
C GLN A 272 4.16 -16.90 31.14
N ALA A 273 3.92 -18.21 30.97
CA ALA A 273 3.44 -18.76 29.70
C ALA A 273 2.06 -18.18 29.36
N LEU A 274 1.67 -18.31 28.09
CA LEU A 274 0.30 -18.04 27.69
C LEU A 274 -0.65 -18.98 28.44
N GLU A 275 -1.85 -18.51 28.75
CA GLU A 275 -2.88 -19.38 29.31
C GLU A 275 -3.27 -20.45 28.29
N LYS A 276 -3.55 -21.68 28.77
CA LYS A 276 -3.89 -22.81 27.90
C LYS A 276 -5.08 -22.55 26.98
N GLU A 277 -6.03 -21.71 27.40
CA GLU A 277 -7.17 -21.33 26.56
C GLU A 277 -6.75 -20.38 25.43
N SER A 278 -5.87 -19.42 25.71
CA SER A 278 -5.27 -18.54 24.72
C SER A 278 -4.39 -19.32 23.73
N GLU A 279 -3.67 -20.35 24.18
CA GLU A 279 -2.84 -21.21 23.31
C GLU A 279 -3.70 -21.94 22.26
N LYS A 280 -4.91 -22.38 22.63
CA LYS A 280 -5.86 -23.03 21.72
C LYS A 280 -6.38 -22.10 20.63
N VAL A 281 -6.22 -20.78 20.76
CA VAL A 281 -6.60 -19.81 19.74
C VAL A 281 -5.38 -19.41 18.90
N VAL A 282 -4.25 -19.15 19.54
CA VAL A 282 -3.03 -18.69 18.86
C VAL A 282 -2.41 -19.78 17.98
N LEU A 283 -2.26 -21.01 18.48
CA LEU A 283 -1.58 -22.07 17.72
C LEU A 283 -2.31 -22.43 16.42
N PRO A 284 -3.65 -22.60 16.40
CA PRO A 284 -4.36 -22.85 15.15
C PRO A 284 -4.21 -21.72 14.12
N LEU A 285 -4.10 -20.46 14.55
CA LEU A 285 -3.82 -19.35 13.65
C LEU A 285 -2.43 -19.49 13.01
N ILE A 286 -1.41 -19.82 13.80
CA ILE A 286 -0.03 -20.04 13.29
C ILE A 286 0.02 -21.23 12.32
N GLU A 287 -0.69 -22.32 12.62
CA GLU A 287 -0.81 -23.48 11.72
C GLU A 287 -1.57 -23.14 10.44
N THR A 288 -2.63 -22.35 10.54
CA THR A 288 -3.38 -21.87 9.39
C THR A 288 -2.50 -21.01 8.50
N LEU A 289 -1.72 -20.08 9.07
CA LEU A 289 -0.75 -19.27 8.33
C LEU A 289 0.30 -20.14 7.63
N GLU A 290 0.87 -21.12 8.31
CA GLU A 290 1.82 -22.05 7.67
C GLU A 290 1.20 -22.77 6.47
N SER A 291 -0.05 -23.20 6.58
CA SER A 291 -0.76 -23.91 5.52
C SER A 291 -1.00 -23.08 4.25
N ARG A 292 -0.79 -21.75 4.30
CA ARG A 292 -0.96 -20.82 3.16
C ARG A 292 0.21 -20.83 2.16
N ASN A 293 1.31 -21.52 2.48
CA ASN A 293 2.47 -21.75 1.60
C ASN A 293 3.04 -20.48 0.90
N PHE A 294 3.10 -19.33 1.59
CA PHE A 294 3.65 -18.06 1.07
C PHE A 294 5.19 -17.92 1.24
N GLY A 295 5.91 -19.04 1.26
CA GLY A 295 7.37 -19.05 1.42
C GLY A 295 8.14 -18.93 0.10
N VAL A 296 7.50 -19.18 -1.04
CA VAL A 296 8.14 -19.36 -2.35
C VAL A 296 7.37 -18.63 -3.43
N GLY A 297 8.08 -17.87 -4.25
CA GLY A 297 7.50 -17.14 -5.38
C GLY A 297 8.07 -15.74 -5.51
N VAL A 298 7.24 -14.80 -5.97
CA VAL A 298 7.67 -13.41 -6.12
C VAL A 298 7.85 -12.77 -4.74
N SER A 299 9.01 -12.18 -4.49
CA SER A 299 9.28 -11.44 -3.25
C SER A 299 8.43 -10.16 -3.23
N CYS A 300 7.42 -10.10 -2.36
CA CYS A 300 6.57 -8.92 -2.22
C CYS A 300 7.35 -7.73 -1.65
N ASP A 301 8.32 -7.98 -0.77
CA ASP A 301 9.17 -6.95 -0.20
C ASP A 301 9.98 -6.19 -1.27
N HIS A 302 10.47 -6.91 -2.28
CA HIS A 302 11.20 -6.31 -3.40
C HIS A 302 10.26 -5.68 -4.43
N GLU A 303 9.20 -6.38 -4.85
CA GLU A 303 8.31 -5.91 -5.91
C GLU A 303 7.47 -4.69 -5.49
N SER A 304 7.09 -4.59 -4.21
CA SER A 304 6.35 -3.44 -3.64
C SER A 304 7.06 -2.09 -3.79
N GLN A 305 8.37 -2.07 -4.05
CA GLN A 305 9.11 -0.83 -4.35
C GLN A 305 8.81 -0.28 -5.76
N TRP A 306 8.38 -1.13 -6.68
CA TRP A 306 8.31 -0.83 -8.11
C TRP A 306 6.92 -1.02 -8.72
N ARG A 307 6.00 -1.64 -8.00
CA ARG A 307 4.67 -1.98 -8.51
C ARG A 307 3.60 -1.79 -7.43
N PRO A 308 2.45 -1.16 -7.76
CA PRO A 308 1.34 -1.04 -6.84
C PRO A 308 0.59 -2.37 -6.68
N TYR A 309 -0.05 -2.53 -5.53
CA TYR A 309 -0.68 -3.78 -5.11
C TYR A 309 -2.18 -3.58 -4.94
N ILE A 310 -2.92 -4.63 -5.27
CA ILE A 310 -4.30 -4.81 -4.84
C ILE A 310 -4.41 -6.15 -4.11
N VAL A 311 -4.86 -6.07 -2.86
CA VAL A 311 -4.86 -7.19 -1.92
C VAL A 311 -6.29 -7.46 -1.51
N ILE A 312 -6.72 -8.70 -1.68
CA ILE A 312 -8.03 -9.18 -1.28
C ILE A 312 -7.85 -10.02 -0.01
N PHE A 313 -8.64 -9.74 1.01
CA PHE A 313 -8.66 -10.51 2.26
C PHE A 313 -10.08 -10.51 2.85
N SER A 314 -10.31 -11.33 3.87
CA SER A 314 -11.60 -11.43 4.55
C SER A 314 -11.42 -11.27 6.06
N ARG A 315 -12.31 -10.50 6.71
CA ARG A 315 -12.36 -10.38 8.17
C ARG A 315 -12.74 -11.69 8.87
N ASN A 316 -13.37 -12.62 8.15
CA ASN A 316 -13.77 -13.94 8.67
C ASN A 316 -12.63 -14.96 8.55
N ASP A 317 -11.52 -14.59 7.94
CA ASP A 317 -10.31 -15.40 7.78
C ASP A 317 -9.12 -14.67 8.42
N PRO A 318 -8.87 -14.86 9.73
CA PRO A 318 -7.82 -14.16 10.47
C PRO A 318 -6.44 -14.34 9.84
N ALA A 319 -6.16 -15.48 9.20
CA ALA A 319 -4.89 -15.67 8.52
C ALA A 319 -4.74 -14.72 7.32
N SER A 320 -5.79 -14.52 6.53
CA SER A 320 -5.76 -13.56 5.42
C SER A 320 -5.57 -12.12 5.90
N GLU A 321 -6.16 -11.77 7.04
CA GLU A 321 -6.03 -10.45 7.67
C GLU A 321 -4.60 -10.20 8.19
N VAL A 322 -3.98 -11.19 8.85
CA VAL A 322 -2.57 -11.13 9.26
C VAL A 322 -1.68 -10.87 8.03
N LEU A 323 -1.90 -11.62 6.95
CA LEU A 323 -1.12 -11.45 5.72
C LEU A 323 -1.36 -10.08 5.08
N ALA A 324 -2.57 -9.52 5.18
CA ALA A 324 -2.86 -8.16 4.71
C ALA A 324 -2.09 -7.11 5.51
N GLY A 325 -2.00 -7.28 6.84
CA GLY A 325 -1.16 -6.46 7.72
C GLY A 325 0.33 -6.54 7.37
N VAL A 326 0.81 -7.74 7.02
CA VAL A 326 2.19 -7.95 6.55
C VAL A 326 2.44 -7.24 5.23
N VAL A 327 1.56 -7.38 4.22
CA VAL A 327 1.72 -6.69 2.94
C VAL A 327 1.66 -5.17 3.12
N ARG A 328 0.79 -4.68 4.02
CA ARG A 328 0.72 -3.26 4.39
C ARG A 328 2.04 -2.71 4.88
N SER A 329 2.80 -3.47 5.67
CA SER A 329 4.07 -3.00 6.24
C SER A 329 5.09 -2.54 5.19
N TYR A 330 5.04 -3.08 3.96
CA TYR A 330 5.91 -2.65 2.86
C TYR A 330 5.60 -1.23 2.34
N PHE A 331 4.36 -0.77 2.53
CA PHE A 331 3.88 0.54 2.08
C PHE A 331 3.81 1.58 3.20
N SER A 332 3.94 1.15 4.46
CA SER A 332 3.95 2.03 5.64
C SER A 332 5.29 2.02 6.38
N TRP A 333 5.58 0.96 7.13
CA TRP A 333 6.70 0.87 8.07
C TRP A 333 8.08 0.87 7.41
N LYS A 334 8.20 0.23 6.24
CA LYS A 334 9.45 0.21 5.47
C LYS A 334 9.85 1.59 4.93
N GLN A 335 8.91 2.51 4.83
CA GLN A 335 9.11 3.80 4.18
C GLN A 335 9.25 4.92 5.21
N ASP A 336 10.14 5.88 4.93
CA ASP A 336 10.23 7.12 5.71
C ASP A 336 8.86 7.78 5.83
N ARG A 337 8.56 8.33 7.01
CA ARG A 337 7.28 8.95 7.34
C ARG A 337 6.79 9.92 6.26
N ASP A 338 7.67 10.82 5.84
CA ASP A 338 7.37 11.90 4.89
C ASP A 338 7.15 11.36 3.46
N HIS A 339 7.56 10.10 3.20
CA HIS A 339 7.54 9.49 1.88
C HIS A 339 6.63 8.27 1.77
N ARG A 340 5.75 8.04 2.74
CA ARG A 340 4.83 6.89 2.73
C ARG A 340 3.94 6.87 1.48
N SER A 341 3.84 5.67 0.89
CA SER A 341 2.96 5.36 -0.22
C SER A 341 1.49 5.57 0.19
N PRO A 342 0.63 6.06 -0.74
CA PRO A 342 -0.79 6.14 -0.45
C PRO A 342 -1.37 4.74 -0.30
N ALA A 343 -2.30 4.60 0.63
CA ALA A 343 -3.10 3.40 0.83
C ALA A 343 -4.59 3.71 0.71
N LEU A 344 -5.35 2.74 0.18
CA LEU A 344 -6.80 2.78 0.08
C LEU A 344 -7.34 1.48 0.66
N TYR A 345 -8.09 1.57 1.75
CA TYR A 345 -8.81 0.44 2.34
C TYR A 345 -10.29 0.54 2.02
N ILE A 346 -10.85 -0.55 1.52
CA ILE A 346 -12.26 -0.66 1.15
C ILE A 346 -12.81 -1.93 1.77
N SER A 347 -13.93 -1.79 2.46
CA SER A 347 -14.72 -2.89 2.97
C SER A 347 -16.04 -2.93 2.21
N ASP A 348 -16.38 -4.11 1.67
CA ASP A 348 -17.68 -4.41 1.06
C ASP A 348 -18.66 -5.07 2.05
N GLY A 349 -18.25 -5.26 3.31
CA GLY A 349 -19.10 -5.87 4.32
C GLY A 349 -20.29 -4.97 4.68
N GLU A 350 -21.44 -5.59 5.02
CA GLU A 350 -22.63 -4.87 5.50
C GLU A 350 -22.36 -4.16 6.83
N THR A 351 -21.50 -4.75 7.67
CA THR A 351 -21.08 -4.16 8.94
C THR A 351 -19.78 -3.39 8.76
N PRO A 352 -19.72 -2.12 9.22
CA PRO A 352 -18.49 -1.35 9.17
C PRO A 352 -17.39 -2.03 9.96
N TYR A 353 -16.21 -2.06 9.38
CA TYR A 353 -15.03 -2.67 9.98
C TYR A 353 -13.79 -1.99 9.44
N ALA A 354 -12.76 -1.96 10.28
CA ALA A 354 -11.45 -1.47 9.93
C ALA A 354 -10.43 -2.25 10.77
N PRO A 355 -9.52 -3.00 10.13
CA PRO A 355 -8.51 -3.76 10.85
C PRO A 355 -7.56 -2.86 11.63
N GLU A 356 -7.08 -3.33 12.78
CA GLU A 356 -6.23 -2.55 13.69
C GLU A 356 -4.87 -2.16 13.10
N PHE A 357 -4.39 -2.94 12.11
CA PHE A 357 -3.17 -2.60 11.38
C PHE A 357 -3.29 -1.29 10.60
N LEU A 358 -4.51 -0.73 10.42
CA LEU A 358 -4.71 0.61 9.88
C LEU A 358 -4.20 1.63 10.91
N THR A 359 -2.93 2.01 10.87
CA THR A 359 -2.37 2.94 11.87
C THR A 359 -2.44 4.42 11.45
N PHE A 360 -2.26 5.32 12.41
CA PHE A 360 -2.15 6.76 12.16
C PHE A 360 -0.94 7.11 11.28
N GLY A 361 -1.06 8.18 10.49
CA GLY A 361 0.04 8.73 9.69
C GLY A 361 0.40 7.93 8.43
N ASP A 362 -0.40 6.94 8.06
CA ASP A 362 -0.10 6.02 6.95
C ASP A 362 -0.60 6.49 5.58
N HIS A 363 -0.94 7.78 5.41
CA HIS A 363 -1.55 8.30 4.17
C HIS A 363 -2.63 7.33 3.65
N THR A 364 -3.61 7.03 4.50
CA THR A 364 -4.66 6.03 4.21
C THR A 364 -6.02 6.68 4.01
N ALA A 365 -6.72 6.26 2.96
CA ALA A 365 -8.14 6.55 2.73
C ALA A 365 -8.95 5.29 3.03
N ILE A 366 -10.10 5.45 3.68
CA ILE A 366 -10.93 4.35 4.16
C ILE A 366 -12.34 4.51 3.61
N VAL A 367 -12.89 3.44 3.05
CA VAL A 367 -14.28 3.32 2.63
C VAL A 367 -14.84 2.08 3.32
N ASN A 368 -15.65 2.25 4.36
CA ASN A 368 -16.10 1.13 5.19
C ASN A 368 -17.61 1.05 5.39
N GLY A 369 -18.39 1.85 4.65
CA GLY A 369 -19.85 1.84 4.74
C GLY A 369 -20.41 2.34 6.07
N ALA A 370 -19.56 2.87 6.97
CA ALA A 370 -20.03 3.37 8.24
C ALA A 370 -20.91 4.60 8.06
N THR A 371 -22.02 4.69 8.78
CA THR A 371 -22.81 5.93 8.88
C THR A 371 -22.12 6.95 9.78
N GLU A 372 -21.44 6.48 10.81
CA GLU A 372 -20.66 7.27 11.76
C GLU A 372 -19.33 6.58 12.06
N ILE A 373 -18.35 7.35 12.51
CA ILE A 373 -17.09 6.78 12.95
C ILE A 373 -17.29 6.02 14.26
N PRO A 374 -16.96 4.72 14.32
CA PRO A 374 -17.03 3.95 15.54
C PRO A 374 -16.26 4.62 16.70
N SER A 375 -16.86 4.64 17.89
CA SER A 375 -16.28 5.28 19.09
C SER A 375 -16.36 4.33 20.29
N GLY A 376 -15.21 3.74 20.66
CA GLY A 376 -15.10 2.77 21.77
C GLY A 376 -13.86 1.87 21.65
N ASP A 377 -13.97 0.64 22.17
CA ASP A 377 -12.96 -0.43 22.13
C ASP A 377 -13.44 -1.73 21.42
N GLY A 378 -14.50 -1.67 20.63
CA GLY A 378 -15.10 -2.76 19.87
C GLY A 378 -14.46 -3.04 18.49
N PRO A 379 -14.95 -4.05 17.75
CA PRO A 379 -14.44 -4.39 16.43
C PRO A 379 -14.56 -3.21 15.44
N GLY A 380 -13.49 -2.90 14.70
CA GLY A 380 -13.46 -1.76 13.78
C GLY A 380 -13.16 -0.41 14.43
N GLU A 381 -13.01 -0.36 15.76
CA GLU A 381 -12.55 0.81 16.49
C GLU A 381 -11.04 0.75 16.64
N PHE A 382 -10.34 1.65 15.95
CA PHE A 382 -8.89 1.80 16.11
C PHE A 382 -8.54 3.26 16.34
N TYR A 383 -7.40 3.48 16.98
CA TYR A 383 -6.96 4.80 17.43
C TYR A 383 -7.06 5.84 16.29
N GLY A 384 -6.73 5.43 15.05
CA GLY A 384 -6.73 6.23 13.81
C GLY A 384 -8.00 7.05 13.52
N TYR A 385 -9.14 6.56 13.99
CA TYR A 385 -10.44 7.23 13.79
C TYR A 385 -10.65 8.48 14.63
N LYS A 386 -9.91 8.65 15.73
CA LYS A 386 -10.05 9.86 16.58
C LYS A 386 -9.64 11.14 15.86
N ASN A 387 -8.64 11.08 14.98
CA ASN A 387 -8.14 12.26 14.24
C ASN A 387 -8.43 12.17 12.73
N SER A 388 -9.35 11.31 12.30
CA SER A 388 -9.67 11.14 10.89
C SER A 388 -10.54 12.27 10.32
N LEU A 389 -10.35 12.57 9.04
CA LEU A 389 -11.20 13.50 8.31
C LEU A 389 -12.44 12.76 7.78
N LYS A 390 -13.63 13.14 8.25
CA LYS A 390 -14.91 12.51 7.92
C LYS A 390 -15.52 13.11 6.65
N VAL A 391 -15.61 12.33 5.58
CA VAL A 391 -16.21 12.74 4.30
C VAL A 391 -17.45 11.89 4.04
N ILE A 392 -18.60 12.50 3.77
CA ILE A 392 -19.83 11.77 3.49
C ILE A 392 -19.98 11.62 1.97
N GLY A 393 -20.00 10.38 1.49
CA GLY A 393 -20.39 10.05 0.12
C GLY A 393 -21.90 9.87 0.01
N THR A 394 -22.55 10.65 -0.86
CA THR A 394 -23.99 10.57 -1.14
C THR A 394 -24.24 10.41 -2.63
N SER A 395 -25.48 10.06 -3.01
CA SER A 395 -25.92 10.03 -4.41
C SER A 395 -25.68 11.35 -5.13
N ASP A 396 -25.83 12.49 -4.44
CA ASP A 396 -25.74 13.82 -5.03
C ASP A 396 -24.36 14.47 -4.85
N GLY A 397 -23.35 13.69 -4.40
CA GLY A 397 -21.95 14.11 -4.32
C GLY A 397 -21.29 13.89 -2.96
N ILE A 398 -20.23 14.64 -2.70
CA ILE A 398 -19.42 14.54 -1.46
C ILE A 398 -19.67 15.72 -0.54
N GLN A 399 -19.66 15.45 0.77
CA GLN A 399 -19.84 16.45 1.80
C GLN A 399 -18.71 16.37 2.84
N PHE A 400 -18.11 17.52 3.15
CA PHE A 400 -17.09 17.66 4.18
C PHE A 400 -17.29 18.97 4.94
N MET A 401 -17.24 18.92 6.28
CA MET A 401 -17.44 20.08 7.17
C MET A 401 -18.67 20.94 6.83
N GLY A 402 -19.79 20.31 6.44
CA GLY A 402 -21.03 21.00 6.08
C GLY A 402 -21.07 21.57 4.65
N LYS A 403 -19.95 21.60 3.92
CA LYS A 403 -19.91 21.96 2.50
C LYS A 403 -20.22 20.75 1.64
N ARG A 404 -21.23 20.87 0.77
CA ARG A 404 -21.63 19.83 -0.19
C ARG A 404 -21.15 20.22 -1.58
N VAL A 405 -20.51 19.29 -2.28
CA VAL A 405 -20.07 19.50 -3.66
C VAL A 405 -20.59 18.34 -4.53
N PRO A 406 -21.35 18.63 -5.59
CA PRO A 406 -21.87 17.59 -6.47
C PRO A 406 -20.73 16.92 -7.24
N LEU A 407 -20.84 15.60 -7.38
CA LEU A 407 -20.04 14.83 -8.32
C LEU A 407 -20.84 14.80 -9.62
N GLY A 408 -20.35 15.51 -10.64
CA GLY A 408 -21.06 15.81 -11.89
C GLY A 408 -21.54 14.61 -12.69
#